data_AF-A0A7V2S802-F1
#
_entry.id   AF-A0A7V2S802-F1
#
_cell.length_a   1.000
_cell.length_b   1.000
_cell.length_c   1.000
_cell.angle_alpha   90.00
_cell.angle_beta   90.00
_cell.angle_gamma   90.00
#
_symmetry.space_group_name_H-M   'P 1'
#
loop_
_entity.id
_entity.type
_entity.pdbx_description
1 polymer ?
#
loop_
_entity_poly.entity_id
_entity_poly.type
_entity_poly.pdbx_seq_one_letter_code
_entity_poly.pdbx_strand_id
1 'polypeptide(L)'
;MIKTTAHFFTKIMQRWMPDAFVFAILLTFLVLFSGIIFENKSDTDMSLYWGDGVWNLLSFSMQMVVILVTGHILANTRLVDSILAQIARIGNSPTRAIIVTTMVATTTSWLNWGFGLVVGALIARKIAENSRGVHFPLLVAAAYSGFIVWHAGLSGSIPLKIATPGNDSLGQLLHQQAIPV
;
A
#
# COMPACT_ATOMS: atom_id res chain seq x y z
N MET A 1 -4.51 -15.84 25.83
CA MET A 1 -5.05 -16.41 24.57
C MET A 1 -4.61 -15.59 23.36
N ILE A 2 -5.05 -14.33 23.17
CA ILE A 2 -4.69 -13.51 21.99
C ILE A 2 -3.17 -13.36 21.79
N LYS A 3 -2.41 -13.05 22.85
CA LYS A 3 -0.94 -12.90 22.77
C LYS A 3 -0.24 -14.20 22.33
N THR A 4 -0.70 -15.33 22.85
CA THR A 4 -0.14 -16.66 22.53
C THR A 4 -0.38 -17.02 21.07
N THR A 5 -1.60 -16.82 20.58
CA THR A 5 -1.97 -17.04 19.19
C THR A 5 -1.22 -16.10 18.25
N ALA A 6 -1.13 -14.81 18.57
CA ALA A 6 -0.37 -13.83 17.80
C ALA A 6 1.11 -14.24 17.70
N HIS A 7 1.76 -14.58 18.82
CA HIS A 7 3.16 -15.02 18.83
C HIS A 7 3.40 -16.27 17.98
N PHE A 8 2.47 -17.23 17.98
CA PHE A 8 2.58 -18.43 17.15
C PHE A 8 2.62 -18.08 15.65
N PHE A 9 1.65 -17.30 15.17
CA PHE A 9 1.60 -16.88 13.76
C PHE A 9 2.79 -15.97 13.40
N THR A 10 3.19 -15.05 14.28
CA THR A 10 4.38 -14.22 14.07
C THR A 10 5.64 -15.06 13.92
N LYS A 11 5.83 -16.09 14.76
CA LYS A 11 7.01 -16.97 14.68
C LYS A 11 7.06 -17.77 13.38
N ILE A 12 5.91 -18.25 12.90
CA ILE A 12 5.82 -18.93 11.61
C ILE A 12 6.17 -17.97 10.47
N MET A 13 5.55 -16.79 10.43
CA MET A 13 5.80 -15.81 9.37
C MET A 13 7.26 -15.35 9.35
N GLN A 14 7.83 -14.99 10.50
CA GLN A 14 9.24 -14.57 10.57
C GLN A 14 10.22 -15.67 10.15
N ARG A 15 9.88 -16.96 10.34
CA ARG A 15 10.74 -18.09 10.01
C ARG A 15 10.63 -18.50 8.53
N TRP A 16 9.44 -18.43 7.97
CA TRP A 16 9.13 -19.09 6.70
C TRP A 16 8.71 -18.16 5.59
N MET A 17 8.32 -16.91 5.86
CA MET A 17 7.90 -15.97 4.83
C MET A 17 9.14 -15.56 4.02
N PRO A 18 9.27 -16.03 2.76
CA PRO A 18 10.32 -15.59 1.86
C PRO A 18 10.14 -14.11 1.54
N ASP A 19 11.23 -13.49 1.10
CA ASP A 19 11.16 -12.16 0.53
C ASP A 19 10.25 -12.13 -0.70
N ALA A 20 9.54 -11.02 -0.92
CA ALA A 20 8.64 -10.86 -2.06
C ALA A 20 9.34 -11.07 -3.40
N PHE A 21 10.63 -10.72 -3.50
CA PHE A 21 11.45 -10.95 -4.68
C PHE A 21 11.67 -12.43 -4.97
N VAL A 22 11.82 -13.26 -3.94
CA VAL A 22 11.95 -14.71 -4.10
C VAL A 22 10.68 -15.29 -4.72
N PHE A 23 9.51 -14.86 -4.27
CA PHE A 23 8.25 -15.26 -4.89
C PHE A 23 8.16 -14.83 -6.35
N ALA A 24 8.57 -13.62 -6.69
CA ALA A 24 8.56 -13.15 -8.08
C ALA A 24 9.44 -14.01 -9.00
N ILE A 25 10.63 -14.42 -8.52
CA ILE A 25 11.50 -15.34 -9.26
C ILE A 25 10.86 -16.73 -9.40
N LEU A 26 10.33 -17.29 -8.31
CA LEU A 26 9.68 -18.60 -8.35
C LEU A 26 8.49 -18.61 -9.31
N LEU A 27 7.66 -17.56 -9.28
CA LEU A 27 6.54 -17.39 -10.19
C LEU A 27 6.99 -17.21 -11.63
N THR A 28 8.12 -16.52 -11.87
CA THR A 28 8.70 -16.38 -13.21
C THR A 28 9.04 -17.75 -13.81
N PHE A 29 9.73 -18.61 -13.05
CA PHE A 29 10.04 -19.97 -13.51
C PHE A 29 8.80 -20.84 -13.62
N LEU A 30 7.87 -20.73 -12.67
CA LEU A 30 6.60 -21.47 -12.72
C LEU A 30 5.83 -21.15 -14.00
N VAL A 31 5.70 -19.88 -14.36
CA VAL A 31 5.01 -19.43 -15.57
C VAL A 31 5.77 -19.85 -16.83
N LEU A 32 7.11 -19.73 -16.83
CA LEU A 32 7.98 -20.21 -17.91
C LEU A 32 7.71 -21.70 -18.21
N PHE A 33 7.81 -22.56 -17.20
CA PHE A 33 7.59 -24.01 -17.39
C PHE A 33 6.15 -24.34 -17.71
N SER A 34 5.18 -23.64 -17.12
CA SER A 34 3.76 -23.86 -17.42
C SER A 34 3.44 -23.54 -18.88
N GLY A 35 3.98 -22.46 -19.44
CA GLY A 35 3.77 -22.11 -20.86
C GLY A 35 4.41 -23.12 -21.83
N ILE A 36 5.56 -23.69 -21.47
CA ILE A 36 6.21 -24.74 -22.28
C ILE A 36 5.40 -26.04 -22.21
N ILE A 37 5.04 -26.49 -21.01
CA ILE A 37 4.42 -27.82 -20.79
C ILE A 37 2.95 -27.84 -21.23
N PHE A 38 2.18 -26.80 -20.90
CA PHE A 38 0.73 -26.81 -21.08
C PHE A 38 0.27 -26.04 -22.32
N GLU A 39 0.97 -24.97 -22.71
CA GLU A 39 0.59 -24.11 -23.84
C GLU A 39 1.43 -24.35 -25.11
N ASN A 40 2.32 -25.34 -25.09
CA ASN A 40 3.24 -25.70 -26.19
C ASN A 40 4.03 -24.49 -26.75
N LYS A 41 4.40 -23.53 -25.89
CA LYS A 41 5.21 -22.38 -26.28
C LYS A 41 6.69 -22.74 -26.27
N SER A 42 7.45 -22.18 -27.21
CA SER A 42 8.91 -22.34 -27.21
C SER A 42 9.55 -21.58 -26.04
N ASP A 43 10.75 -21.99 -25.63
CA ASP A 43 11.59 -21.26 -24.68
C ASP A 43 11.87 -19.82 -25.14
N THR A 44 12.06 -19.63 -26.46
CA THR A 44 12.19 -18.31 -27.08
C THR A 44 10.93 -17.46 -26.94
N ASP A 45 9.74 -18.02 -27.20
CA ASP A 45 8.47 -17.28 -27.06
C ASP A 45 8.25 -16.85 -25.62
N MET A 46 8.48 -17.75 -24.66
CA MET A 46 8.31 -17.45 -23.24
C MET A 46 9.29 -16.37 -22.76
N SER A 47 10.52 -16.37 -23.28
CA SER A 47 11.51 -15.33 -22.99
C SER A 47 11.09 -13.96 -23.54
N LEU A 48 10.52 -13.94 -24.75
CA LEU A 48 9.95 -12.72 -25.35
C LEU A 48 8.76 -12.21 -24.53
N TYR A 49 7.81 -13.08 -24.16
CA TYR A 49 6.66 -12.70 -23.34
C TYR A 49 7.07 -12.12 -21.98
N TRP A 50 8.07 -12.71 -21.34
CA TRP A 50 8.61 -12.19 -20.09
C TRP A 50 9.26 -10.82 -20.29
N GLY A 51 10.10 -10.66 -21.32
CA GLY A 51 10.77 -9.41 -21.65
C GLY A 51 9.78 -8.27 -21.92
N ASP A 52 8.81 -8.50 -22.80
CA ASP A 52 7.77 -7.52 -23.13
C ASP A 52 6.90 -7.17 -21.90
N GLY A 53 6.60 -8.16 -21.06
CA GLY A 53 5.86 -7.95 -19.81
C GLY A 53 6.60 -7.07 -18.80
N VAL A 54 7.91 -7.29 -18.61
CA VAL A 54 8.72 -6.53 -17.65
C VAL A 54 8.74 -5.03 -17.99
N TRP A 55 8.86 -4.68 -19.27
CA TRP A 55 8.88 -3.26 -19.69
C TRP A 55 7.56 -2.54 -19.41
N ASN A 56 6.43 -3.23 -19.53
CA ASN A 56 5.13 -2.67 -19.17
C ASN A 56 5.02 -2.40 -17.66
N LEU A 57 5.58 -3.29 -16.83
CA LEU A 57 5.62 -3.12 -15.38
C LEU A 57 6.56 -2.02 -14.93
N LEU A 58 7.59 -1.67 -15.71
CA LEU A 58 8.53 -0.60 -15.36
C LEU A 58 7.83 0.77 -15.28
N SER A 59 7.00 1.11 -16.26
CA SER A 59 6.24 2.36 -16.26
C SER A 59 5.30 2.44 -15.06
N PHE A 60 4.54 1.36 -14.81
CA PHE A 60 3.67 1.25 -13.64
C PHE A 60 4.45 1.38 -12.32
N SER A 61 5.59 0.68 -12.20
CA SER A 61 6.43 0.73 -11.02
C SER A 61 6.96 2.13 -10.76
N MET A 62 7.39 2.85 -11.81
CA MET A 62 7.85 4.23 -11.69
C MET A 62 6.74 5.15 -11.17
N GLN A 63 5.50 4.99 -11.66
CA GLN A 63 4.34 5.74 -11.15
C GLN A 63 4.14 5.49 -9.65
N MET A 64 4.20 4.23 -9.22
CA MET A 64 4.06 3.86 -7.81
C MET A 64 5.21 4.41 -6.94
N VAL A 65 6.44 4.39 -7.45
CA VAL A 65 7.61 5.00 -6.79
C VAL A 65 7.42 6.51 -6.63
N VAL A 66 6.99 7.22 -7.67
CA VAL A 66 6.75 8.67 -7.58
C VAL A 66 5.68 8.98 -6.55
N ILE A 67 4.56 8.23 -6.52
CA ILE A 67 3.49 8.42 -5.54
C ILE A 67 4.02 8.26 -4.11
N LEU A 68 4.80 7.20 -3.85
CA LEU A 68 5.37 6.94 -2.53
C LEU A 68 6.41 7.98 -2.12
N VAL A 69 7.37 8.28 -3.01
CA VAL A 69 8.45 9.23 -2.72
C VAL A 69 7.90 10.63 -2.51
N THR A 70 7.00 11.10 -3.36
CA THR A 70 6.39 12.43 -3.21
C THR A 70 5.50 12.52 -1.97
N GLY A 71 4.70 11.49 -1.70
CA GLY A 71 3.91 11.39 -0.48
C GLY A 71 4.79 11.42 0.77
N HIS A 72 5.91 10.69 0.76
CA HIS A 72 6.89 10.72 1.83
C HIS A 72 7.55 12.09 2.00
N ILE A 73 8.01 12.71 0.92
CA ILE A 73 8.62 14.05 0.98
C ILE A 73 7.64 15.05 1.57
N LEU A 74 6.38 15.06 1.11
CA LEU A 74 5.33 15.94 1.61
C LEU A 74 5.08 15.71 3.12
N ALA A 75 4.98 14.45 3.54
CA ALA A 75 4.76 14.07 4.92
C ALA A 75 5.87 14.53 5.88
N ASN A 76 7.10 14.66 5.38
CA ASN A 76 8.27 15.10 6.16
C ASN A 76 8.52 16.62 6.10
N THR A 77 7.64 17.40 5.47
CA THR A 77 7.77 18.86 5.49
C THR A 77 7.51 19.43 6.89
N ARG A 78 8.14 20.57 7.20
CA ARG A 78 7.93 21.28 8.48
C ARG A 78 6.46 21.63 8.73
N LEU A 79 5.72 21.96 7.67
CA LEU A 79 4.30 22.30 7.76
C LEU A 79 3.48 21.10 8.26
N VAL A 80 3.61 19.94 7.59
CA VAL A 80 2.89 18.72 7.97
C VAL A 80 3.31 18.26 9.37
N ASP A 81 4.61 18.29 9.68
CA ASP A 81 5.10 17.91 11.01
C ASP A 81 4.47 18.75 12.13
N SER A 82 4.31 20.07 11.91
CA SER A 82 3.69 20.98 12.88
C SER A 82 2.19 20.70 13.04
N ILE A 83 1.49 20.45 11.94
CA ILE A 83 0.05 20.11 11.94
C ILE A 83 -0.16 18.80 12.71
N LEU A 84 0.66 17.78 12.42
CA LEU A 84 0.58 16.50 13.12
C LEU A 84 0.92 16.63 14.60
N ALA A 85 1.87 17.50 14.98
CA ALA A 85 2.17 17.77 16.38
C ALA A 85 0.99 18.42 17.11
N GLN A 86 0.28 19.35 16.46
CA GLN A 86 -0.93 19.96 17.01
C GLN A 86 -2.06 18.94 17.16
N ILE A 87 -2.31 18.13 16.13
CA ILE A 87 -3.34 17.07 16.17
C ILE A 87 -3.01 16.03 17.25
N ALA A 88 -1.74 15.65 17.42
CA ALA A 88 -1.32 14.68 18.42
C ALA A 88 -1.69 15.08 19.85
N ARG A 89 -1.77 16.39 20.16
CA ARG A 89 -2.19 16.90 21.48
C ARG A 89 -3.64 16.54 21.82
N ILE A 90 -4.48 16.28 20.81
CA ILE A 90 -5.88 15.84 21.01
C ILE A 90 -5.91 14.38 21.49
N GLY A 91 -4.91 13.56 21.12
CA GLY A 91 -4.74 12.16 21.52
C GLY A 91 -4.28 11.95 22.96
N ASN A 92 -4.75 12.78 23.89
CA ASN A 92 -4.29 12.82 25.29
C ASN A 92 -4.86 11.73 26.22
N SER A 93 -5.60 10.77 25.67
CA SER A 93 -6.05 9.57 26.39
C SER A 93 -5.98 8.36 25.48
N PRO A 94 -5.91 7.12 26.01
CA PRO A 94 -5.80 5.91 25.18
C PRO A 94 -6.89 5.79 24.11
N THR A 95 -8.15 6.05 24.46
CA THR A 95 -9.26 5.99 23.49
C THR A 95 -9.14 7.08 22.43
N ARG A 96 -8.84 8.32 22.83
CA ARG A 96 -8.66 9.44 21.87
C ARG A 96 -7.48 9.24 20.97
N ALA A 97 -6.38 8.69 21.49
CA ALA A 97 -5.18 8.34 20.75
C ALA A 97 -5.52 7.42 19.56
N ILE A 98 -6.26 6.34 19.81
CA ILE A 98 -6.71 5.43 18.75
C ILE A 98 -7.63 6.14 17.75
N ILE A 99 -8.64 6.88 18.22
CA ILE A 99 -9.60 7.57 17.33
C ILE A 99 -8.88 8.58 16.43
N VAL A 100 -8.03 9.44 17.00
CA VAL A 100 -7.31 10.47 16.26
C VAL A 100 -6.35 9.83 15.25
N THR A 101 -5.59 8.80 15.64
CA THR A 101 -4.70 8.09 14.72
C THR A 101 -5.47 7.49 13.55
N THR A 102 -6.58 6.79 13.81
CA THR A 102 -7.40 6.20 12.75
C THR A 102 -7.96 7.28 11.83
N MET A 103 -8.56 8.34 12.37
CA MET A 103 -9.16 9.41 11.56
C MET A 103 -8.12 10.11 10.67
N VAL A 104 -6.95 10.45 11.22
CA VAL A 104 -5.87 11.07 10.45
C VAL A 104 -5.37 10.12 9.36
N ALA A 105 -5.13 8.84 9.69
CA ALA A 105 -4.68 7.85 8.71
C ALA A 105 -5.73 7.63 7.61
N THR A 106 -7.01 7.53 7.95
CA THR A 106 -8.13 7.40 7.02
C THR A 106 -8.22 8.59 6.08
N THR A 107 -8.29 9.82 6.60
CA THR A 107 -8.43 11.01 5.77
C THR A 107 -7.23 11.19 4.84
N THR A 108 -6.02 11.02 5.36
CA THR A 108 -4.81 11.20 4.56
C THR A 108 -4.64 10.10 3.51
N SER A 109 -4.98 8.86 3.83
CA SER A 109 -4.95 7.73 2.88
C SER A 109 -6.05 7.83 1.83
N TRP A 110 -7.21 8.38 2.18
CA TRP A 110 -8.29 8.66 1.24
C TRP A 110 -7.89 9.74 0.22
N LEU A 111 -7.18 10.79 0.65
CA LEU A 111 -6.65 11.82 -0.25
C LEU A 111 -5.52 11.29 -1.13
N ASN A 112 -4.50 10.70 -0.51
CA ASN A 112 -3.36 10.11 -1.22
C ASN A 112 -2.80 8.95 -0.40
N TRP A 113 -2.86 7.73 -0.95
CA TRP A 113 -2.46 6.53 -0.21
C TRP A 113 -0.96 6.52 0.15
N GLY A 114 -0.08 7.05 -0.71
CA GLY A 114 1.35 7.12 -0.44
C GLY A 114 1.69 8.09 0.70
N PHE A 115 1.05 9.26 0.73
CA PHE A 115 1.12 10.23 1.82
C PHE A 115 0.52 9.68 3.11
N GLY A 116 -0.69 9.09 3.03
CA GLY A 116 -1.40 8.55 4.18
C GLY A 116 -0.67 7.40 4.88
N LEU A 117 0.02 6.55 4.12
CA LEU A 117 0.88 5.49 4.65
C LEU A 117 1.97 6.06 5.57
N VAL A 118 2.64 7.12 5.16
CA VAL A 118 3.71 7.77 5.95
C VAL A 118 3.12 8.55 7.12
N VAL A 119 2.06 9.34 6.88
CA VAL A 119 1.42 10.16 7.91
C VAL A 119 0.84 9.31 9.04
N GLY A 120 0.21 8.17 8.72
CA GLY A 120 -0.32 7.24 9.72
C GLY A 120 0.75 6.77 10.71
N ALA A 121 1.95 6.47 10.22
CA ALA A 121 3.08 6.11 11.08
C ALA A 121 3.59 7.31 11.91
N LEU A 122 3.70 8.50 11.30
CA LEU A 122 4.16 9.72 11.97
C LEU A 122 3.22 10.15 13.10
N ILE A 123 1.90 10.14 12.89
CA ILE A 123 0.93 10.51 13.92
C ILE A 123 0.89 9.50 15.05
N ALA A 124 0.97 8.19 14.76
CA ALA A 124 1.06 7.15 15.77
C ALA A 124 2.29 7.34 16.68
N ARG A 125 3.45 7.66 16.09
CA ARG A 125 4.68 7.96 16.84
C ARG A 125 4.51 9.20 17.72
N LYS A 126 4.06 10.33 17.15
CA LYS A 126 3.87 11.59 17.90
C LYS A 126 2.88 11.44 19.06
N ILE A 127 1.81 10.66 18.89
CA ILE A 127 0.86 10.42 19.98
C ILE A 127 1.47 9.54 21.07
N ALA A 128 2.23 8.50 20.69
CA ALA A 128 2.91 7.63 21.66
C ALA A 128 3.95 8.38 22.51
N GLU A 129 4.62 9.38 21.92
CA GLU A 129 5.57 10.25 22.63
C GLU A 129 4.88 11.18 23.66
N ASN A 130 3.64 11.59 23.39
CA ASN A 130 2.93 12.59 24.18
C ASN A 130 1.86 12.03 25.14
N SER A 131 1.42 10.78 24.94
CA SER A 131 0.28 10.18 25.66
C SER A 131 0.72 8.98 26.50
N ARG A 132 0.65 9.13 27.82
CA ARG A 132 1.02 8.05 28.76
C ARG A 132 -0.06 6.97 28.79
N GLY A 133 0.35 5.70 28.80
CA GLY A 133 -0.55 4.56 28.93
C GLY A 133 -1.19 4.05 27.63
N VAL A 134 -0.78 4.59 26.47
CA VAL A 134 -1.23 4.07 25.17
C VAL A 134 -0.42 2.85 24.76
N HIS A 135 -1.09 1.78 24.33
CA HIS A 135 -0.43 0.59 23.82
C HIS A 135 0.06 0.85 22.39
N PHE A 136 1.37 1.06 22.20
CA PHE A 136 1.94 1.43 20.90
C PHE A 136 1.57 0.48 19.74
N PRO A 137 1.60 -0.86 19.90
CA PRO A 137 1.12 -1.75 18.85
C PRO A 137 -0.35 -1.53 18.44
N LEU A 138 -1.19 -1.05 19.36
CA LEU A 138 -2.59 -0.74 19.04
C LEU A 138 -2.70 0.55 18.23
N LEU A 139 -1.82 1.54 18.47
CA LEU A 139 -1.71 2.73 17.61
C LEU A 139 -1.26 2.36 16.20
N VAL A 140 -0.29 1.46 16.06
CA VAL A 140 0.15 0.95 14.75
C VAL A 140 -1.01 0.25 14.04
N ALA A 141 -1.75 -0.61 14.75
CA ALA A 141 -2.93 -1.26 14.20
C ALA A 141 -4.02 -0.24 13.79
N ALA A 142 -4.21 0.83 14.58
CA ALA A 142 -5.16 1.90 14.28
C ALA A 142 -4.78 2.67 13.01
N ALA A 143 -3.50 3.04 12.87
CA ALA A 143 -2.98 3.69 11.67
C ALA A 143 -3.13 2.80 10.43
N TYR A 144 -2.79 1.51 10.55
CA TYR A 144 -2.95 0.54 9.47
C TYR A 144 -4.42 0.31 9.10
N SER A 145 -5.31 0.28 10.09
CA SER A 145 -6.76 0.16 9.86
C SER A 145 -7.29 1.37 9.09
N GLY A 146 -6.82 2.58 9.43
CA GLY A 146 -7.17 3.79 8.69
C GLY A 146 -6.66 3.78 7.25
N PHE A 147 -5.55 3.12 6.97
CA PHE A 147 -5.06 2.98 5.59
C PHE A 147 -6.01 2.18 4.69
N ILE A 148 -6.78 1.21 5.21
CA ILE A 148 -7.60 0.28 4.41
C ILE A 148 -8.56 0.98 3.44
N VAL A 149 -9.02 2.21 3.74
CA VAL A 149 -9.95 2.95 2.87
C VAL A 149 -9.33 3.48 1.58
N TRP A 150 -8.00 3.38 1.43
CA TRP A 150 -7.26 4.01 0.33
C TRP A 150 -7.76 3.63 -1.07
N HIS A 151 -8.27 2.39 -1.23
CA HIS A 151 -8.82 1.91 -2.50
C HIS A 151 -10.06 2.69 -2.96
N ALA A 152 -10.85 3.21 -2.01
CA ALA A 152 -12.01 4.07 -2.27
C ALA A 152 -11.67 5.57 -2.20
N GLY A 153 -10.37 5.89 -2.14
CA GLY A 153 -9.86 7.25 -2.12
C GLY A 153 -9.71 7.87 -3.49
N LEU A 154 -9.47 9.18 -3.51
CA LEU A 154 -9.20 9.96 -4.73
C LEU A 154 -7.97 9.48 -5.50
N SER A 155 -7.06 8.81 -4.79
CA SER A 155 -5.81 8.26 -5.32
C SER A 155 -5.84 6.76 -5.61
N GLY A 156 -7.02 6.13 -5.55
CA GLY A 156 -7.17 4.70 -5.80
C GLY A 156 -6.77 4.36 -7.24
N SER A 157 -5.81 3.44 -7.41
CA SER A 157 -5.25 3.11 -8.73
C SER A 157 -6.30 2.56 -9.71
N ILE A 158 -7.21 1.71 -9.24
CA ILE A 158 -8.28 1.15 -10.07
C ILE A 158 -9.31 2.23 -10.46
N PRO A 159 -9.88 3.00 -9.51
CA PRO A 159 -10.77 4.11 -9.85
C PRO A 159 -10.14 5.10 -10.85
N LEU A 160 -8.90 5.54 -10.61
CA LEU A 160 -8.21 6.43 -11.56
C LEU A 160 -8.03 5.80 -12.94
N LYS A 161 -7.80 4.48 -13.01
CA LYS A 161 -7.63 3.77 -14.26
C LYS A 161 -8.91 3.70 -15.08
N ILE A 162 -10.07 3.46 -14.46
CA ILE A 162 -11.37 3.43 -15.16
C ILE A 162 -11.89 4.83 -15.52
N ALA A 163 -11.44 5.86 -14.80
CA ALA A 163 -11.75 7.26 -15.10
C ALA A 163 -10.90 7.84 -16.23
N THR A 164 -9.82 7.16 -16.63
CA THR A 164 -8.91 7.62 -17.67
C THR A 164 -9.22 6.91 -18.98
N PRO A 165 -9.62 7.64 -20.05
CA PRO A 165 -9.75 7.04 -21.38
C PRO A 165 -8.42 6.42 -21.82
N GLY A 166 -8.46 5.17 -22.26
CA GLY A 166 -7.27 4.43 -22.69
C GLY A 166 -7.60 3.47 -23.83
N ASN A 167 -6.60 3.20 -24.67
CA ASN A 167 -6.71 2.19 -25.75
C ASN A 167 -6.17 0.82 -25.32
N ASP A 168 -6.24 0.51 -24.03
CA ASP A 168 -5.83 -0.78 -23.48
C ASP A 168 -7.02 -1.75 -23.39
N SER A 169 -6.76 -2.98 -22.93
CA SER A 169 -7.78 -4.03 -22.84
C SER A 169 -8.98 -3.61 -21.98
N LEU A 170 -8.73 -2.83 -20.92
CA LEU A 170 -9.80 -2.30 -20.07
C LEU A 170 -10.62 -1.24 -20.80
N GLY A 171 -9.98 -0.30 -21.51
CA GLY A 171 -10.67 0.69 -22.33
C GLY A 171 -11.50 0.06 -23.46
N GLN A 172 -11.03 -1.02 -24.06
CA GLN A 172 -11.80 -1.78 -25.06
C GLN A 172 -13.06 -2.41 -24.46
N LEU A 173 -12.96 -2.99 -23.25
CA LEU A 173 -14.11 -3.53 -22.51
C LEU A 173 -15.11 -2.45 -22.10
N LEU A 174 -14.63 -1.23 -21.84
CA LEU A 174 -15.46 -0.07 -21.49
C LEU A 174 -15.97 0.69 -22.72
N HIS A 175 -15.80 0.18 -23.95
CA HIS A 175 -16.16 0.88 -25.18
C HIS A 175 -15.55 2.30 -25.28
N GLN A 176 -14.33 2.48 -24.77
CA GLN A 176 -13.61 3.76 -24.64
C GLN A 176 -14.34 4.82 -23.80
N GLN A 177 -15.36 4.43 -23.03
CA GLN A 177 -16.04 5.32 -22.08
C GLN A 177 -15.27 5.37 -20.77
N ALA A 178 -15.05 6.58 -20.26
CA ALA A 178 -14.58 6.78 -18.90
C ALA A 178 -15.78 6.64 -17.94
N ILE A 179 -15.60 5.86 -16.87
CA ILE A 179 -16.57 5.81 -15.78
C ILE A 179 -16.17 6.91 -14.78
N PRO A 180 -17.03 7.92 -14.54
CA PRO A 180 -16.74 8.93 -13.54
C PRO A 180 -16.67 8.28 -12.15
N VAL A 181 -15.66 8.69 -11.38
CA VAL A 181 -15.38 8.23 -10.01
C VAL A 181 -15.67 9.35 -9.03
#